data_AF-A0A0Q3WWM0-F1
#
_entry.id   AF-A0A0Q3WWM0-F1
#
_cell.length_a   1.000
_cell.length_b   1.000
_cell.length_c   1.000
_cell.angle_alpha   90.00
_cell.angle_beta   90.00
_cell.angle_gamma   90.00
#
_symmetry.space_group_name_H-M   'P 1'
#
loop_
_entity.id
_entity.type
_entity.pdbx_description
1 polymer ?
#
loop_
_entity_poly.entity_id
_entity_poly.type
_entity_poly.pdbx_seq_one_letter_code
_entity_poly.pdbx_strand_id
1 'polypeptide(L)'
;MRLVDELFQIYRDRLTGDEEDLDIIALAVVENNSRQELLNIVKEMNDYELHYFISMYLTETLKEKFASHSGNIDYSHHSKYLH
;
A
#
# COMPACT_ATOMS: atom_id res chain seq x y z
N MET A 1 0.56 -16.12 -5.14
CA MET A 1 0.23 -15.34 -6.33
C MET A 1 1.42 -15.46 -7.26
N ARG A 2 1.25 -15.95 -8.49
CA ARG A 2 2.40 -16.29 -9.35
C ARG A 2 3.42 -15.16 -9.49
N LEU A 3 2.96 -13.91 -9.57
CA LEU A 3 3.83 -12.72 -9.61
C LEU A 3 4.70 -12.55 -8.35
N VAL A 4 4.14 -12.70 -7.16
CA VAL A 4 4.89 -12.54 -5.89
C VAL A 4 5.95 -13.64 -5.79
N ASP A 5 5.59 -14.86 -6.18
CA ASP A 5 6.52 -15.99 -6.22
C ASP A 5 7.64 -15.75 -7.25
N GLU A 6 7.32 -15.25 -8.44
CA GLU A 6 8.30 -14.90 -9.49
C GLU A 6 9.25 -13.77 -9.05
N LEU A 7 8.72 -12.70 -8.46
CA LEU A 7 9.53 -11.61 -7.92
C LEU A 7 10.43 -12.12 -6.79
N PHE A 8 9.90 -12.95 -5.89
CA PHE A 8 10.70 -13.57 -4.85
C PHE A 8 11.84 -14.40 -5.45
N GLN A 9 11.60 -15.21 -6.48
CA GLN A 9 12.66 -16.00 -7.12
C GLN A 9 13.72 -15.15 -7.83
N ILE A 10 13.33 -14.02 -8.43
CA ILE A 10 14.27 -13.12 -9.14
C ILE A 10 15.15 -12.35 -8.15
N TYR A 11 14.58 -11.92 -7.03
CA TYR A 11 15.21 -10.98 -6.11
C TYR A 11 15.75 -11.62 -4.82
N ARG A 12 15.38 -12.87 -4.48
CA ARG A 12 15.82 -13.57 -3.25
C ARG A 12 17.32 -13.55 -2.97
N ASP A 13 18.14 -13.60 -4.02
CA ASP A 13 19.61 -13.66 -3.90
C ASP A 13 20.27 -12.28 -4.10
N ARG A 14 19.46 -11.25 -4.38
CA ARG A 14 19.87 -9.85 -4.63
C ARG A 14 19.42 -8.89 -3.53
N LEU A 15 18.41 -9.28 -2.76
CA LEU A 15 17.95 -8.56 -1.59
C LEU A 15 18.95 -8.76 -0.46
N THR A 16 19.52 -7.68 0.05
CA THR A 16 20.21 -7.70 1.35
C THR A 16 19.23 -7.90 2.51
N GLY A 17 17.93 -7.76 2.24
CA GLY A 17 16.83 -8.06 3.15
C GLY A 17 16.25 -6.84 3.84
N ASP A 18 16.71 -5.63 3.51
CA ASP A 18 16.16 -4.40 4.07
C ASP A 18 14.83 -4.04 3.39
N GLU A 19 13.89 -3.54 4.18
CA GLU A 19 12.53 -3.17 3.73
C GLU A 19 12.55 -2.18 2.56
N GLU A 20 13.58 -1.31 2.49
CA GLU A 20 13.77 -0.36 1.39
C GLU A 20 13.95 -1.03 0.02
N ASP A 21 14.63 -2.19 -0.05
CA ASP A 21 14.82 -2.89 -1.31
C ASP A 21 13.50 -3.46 -1.85
N LEU A 22 12.61 -3.91 -0.94
CA LEU A 22 11.29 -4.45 -1.29
C LEU A 22 10.36 -3.36 -1.82
N ASP A 23 10.40 -2.18 -1.21
CA ASP A 23 9.62 -1.03 -1.66
C ASP A 23 10.04 -0.58 -3.07
N ILE A 24 11.35 -0.54 -3.34
CA ILE A 24 11.89 -0.21 -4.67
C ILE A 24 11.43 -1.23 -5.72
N ILE A 25 11.43 -2.52 -5.40
CA ILE A 25 10.96 -3.57 -6.33
C ILE A 25 9.46 -3.42 -6.58
N ALA A 26 8.66 -3.23 -5.53
CA ALA A 26 7.21 -3.05 -5.66
C ALA A 26 6.88 -1.82 -6.52
N LEU A 27 7.59 -0.71 -6.29
CA LEU A 27 7.45 0.51 -7.09
C LEU A 27 7.85 0.26 -8.55
N ALA A 28 8.99 -0.37 -8.80
CA ALA A 28 9.44 -0.67 -10.16
C ALA A 28 8.44 -1.56 -10.91
N VAL A 29 7.81 -2.53 -10.24
CA VAL A 29 6.75 -3.34 -10.85
C VAL A 29 5.56 -2.46 -11.25
N VAL A 30 5.12 -1.55 -10.39
CA VAL A 30 3.99 -0.67 -10.71
C VAL A 30 4.33 0.30 -11.84
N GLU A 31 5.51 0.93 -11.81
CA GLU A 31 5.94 1.92 -12.80
C GLU A 31 6.19 1.31 -14.19
N ASN A 32 6.72 0.09 -14.26
CA ASN A 32 7.04 -0.57 -15.53
C ASN A 32 5.85 -1.28 -16.17
N ASN A 33 4.69 -1.35 -15.49
CA ASN A 33 3.50 -1.99 -16.02
C ASN A 33 2.45 -0.95 -16.44
N SER A 34 1.87 -1.16 -17.61
CA SER A 34 0.69 -0.44 -18.03
C SER A 34 -0.51 -0.78 -17.14
N ARG A 35 -1.53 0.10 -17.14
CA ARG A 35 -2.80 -0.16 -16.44
C ARG A 35 -3.41 -1.53 -16.82
N GLN A 36 -3.27 -1.95 -18.07
CA GLN A 36 -3.83 -3.22 -18.52
C GLN A 36 -3.08 -4.41 -17.92
N GLU A 37 -1.76 -4.34 -17.81
CA GLU A 37 -0.93 -5.38 -17.19
C GLU A 37 -1.20 -5.46 -15.69
N LEU A 38 -1.32 -4.33 -15.00
CA LEU A 38 -1.73 -4.29 -13.59
C LEU A 38 -3.10 -4.93 -13.36
N LEU A 39 -4.07 -4.69 -14.25
CA LEU A 39 -5.37 -5.36 -14.18
C LEU A 39 -5.28 -6.86 -14.46
N ASN A 40 -4.35 -7.30 -15.31
CA ASN A 40 -4.14 -8.72 -15.54
C ASN A 40 -3.55 -9.40 -14.29
N ILE A 41 -2.64 -8.74 -13.59
CA ILE A 41 -2.11 -9.21 -12.30
C ILE A 41 -3.25 -9.42 -11.29
N VAL A 42 -4.18 -8.47 -11.18
CA VAL A 42 -5.34 -8.59 -10.28
C VAL A 42 -6.29 -9.72 -10.72
N LYS A 43 -6.47 -9.94 -12.02
CA LYS A 43 -7.32 -11.04 -12.54
C LYS A 43 -6.74 -12.42 -12.25
N GLU A 44 -5.44 -12.54 -12.06
CA GLU A 44 -4.77 -13.80 -11.74
C GLU A 44 -4.75 -14.11 -10.24
N MET A 45 -5.18 -13.17 -9.39
CA MET A 45 -5.36 -13.40 -7.96
C MET A 45 -6.45 -14.44 -7.70
N ASN A 46 -6.22 -15.32 -6.73
CA ASN A 46 -7.30 -16.13 -6.16
C ASN A 46 -8.17 -15.27 -5.22
N ASP A 47 -9.32 -15.81 -4.78
CA ASP A 47 -10.28 -15.09 -3.94
C ASP A 47 -9.65 -14.55 -2.64
N TYR A 48 -8.75 -15.32 -2.01
CA TYR A 48 -8.07 -14.89 -0.79
C TYR A 48 -7.14 -13.70 -1.05
N GLU A 49 -6.35 -13.76 -2.11
CA GLU A 49 -5.43 -12.70 -2.52
C GLU A 49 -6.17 -11.43 -2.91
N LEU A 50 -7.28 -11.58 -3.66
CA LEU A 50 -8.13 -10.46 -4.03
C LEU A 50 -8.78 -9.81 -2.81
N HIS A 51 -9.32 -10.61 -1.88
CA HIS A 51 -9.87 -10.09 -0.63
C HIS A 51 -8.83 -9.34 0.18
N TYR A 52 -7.63 -9.91 0.32
CA TYR A 52 -6.52 -9.26 1.01
C TYR A 52 -6.14 -7.93 0.33
N PHE A 53 -5.93 -7.94 -0.99
CA PHE A 53 -5.59 -6.74 -1.76
C PHE A 53 -6.61 -5.60 -1.58
N ILE A 54 -7.91 -5.92 -1.72
CA ILE A 54 -8.98 -4.93 -1.54
C ILE A 54 -9.06 -4.45 -0.09
N SER A 55 -8.91 -5.35 0.89
CA SER A 55 -8.95 -5.00 2.31
C SER A 55 -7.81 -4.05 2.70
N MET A 56 -6.60 -4.27 2.16
CA MET A 56 -5.44 -3.41 2.37
C MET A 56 -5.68 -2.03 1.76
N TYR A 57 -6.10 -1.96 0.49
CA TYR A 57 -6.41 -0.68 -0.16
C TYR A 57 -7.45 0.13 0.62
N LEU A 58 -8.56 -0.51 1.03
CA LEU A 58 -9.61 0.15 1.80
C LEU A 58 -9.08 0.62 3.16
N THR A 59 -8.31 -0.21 3.86
CA THR A 59 -7.79 0.11 5.19
C THR A 59 -6.83 1.30 5.14
N GLU A 60 -5.86 1.29 4.23
CA GLU A 60 -4.88 2.39 4.12
C GLU A 60 -5.54 3.69 3.68
N THR A 61 -6.41 3.65 2.67
CA THR A 61 -7.14 4.87 2.23
C THR A 61 -8.09 5.41 3.30
N LEU A 62 -8.72 4.54 4.10
CA LEU A 62 -9.53 4.97 5.24
C LEU A 62 -8.67 5.62 6.33
N LYS A 63 -7.51 5.04 6.68
CA LYS A 63 -6.57 5.62 7.64
C LYS A 63 -6.15 7.02 7.22
N GLU A 64 -5.77 7.23 5.96
CA GLU A 64 -5.42 8.54 5.42
C GLU A 64 -6.58 9.54 5.54
N LYS A 65 -7.80 9.12 5.17
CA LYS A 65 -9.00 9.96 5.30
C LYS A 65 -9.29 10.34 6.75
N PHE A 66 -9.19 9.39 7.67
CA PHE A 66 -9.41 9.65 9.10
C PHE A 66 -8.31 10.54 9.67
N ALA A 67 -7.04 10.28 9.35
CA ALA A 67 -5.92 11.13 9.75
C ALA A 67 -6.11 12.58 9.30
N SER A 68 -6.54 12.77 8.04
CA SER A 68 -6.88 14.07 7.47
C SER A 68 -8.09 14.71 8.17
N HIS A 69 -9.07 13.93 8.59
CA HIS A 69 -10.23 14.42 9.37
C HIS A 69 -9.85 14.81 10.80
N SER A 70 -9.03 14.01 11.49
CA SER A 70 -8.55 14.30 12.84
C SER A 70 -7.56 15.47 12.88
N GLY A 71 -6.77 15.66 11.82
CA GLY A 71 -5.92 16.84 11.64
C GLY A 71 -6.71 18.13 11.33
N ASN A 72 -7.97 18.01 10.90
CA ASN A 72 -8.92 19.12 10.75
C ASN A 72 -9.73 19.41 12.03
N ILE A 73 -9.49 18.69 13.13
CA ILE A 73 -9.97 19.13 14.45
C ILE A 73 -9.03 20.24 14.90
N ASP A 74 -9.37 21.45 14.48
CA ASP A 74 -8.72 22.67 14.90
C ASP A 74 -8.84 22.81 16.43
N TYR A 75 -7.72 22.68 17.15
CA TYR A 75 -7.63 22.95 18.59
C TYR A 75 -7.69 24.46 18.92
N SER A 76 -8.14 25.32 17.99
CA SER A 76 -8.19 26.78 18.17
C SER A 76 -9.29 27.30 19.11
N HIS A 77 -10.08 26.43 19.76
CA HIS A 77 -11.16 26.88 20.65
C HIS A 77 -11.18 26.21 22.03
N HIS A 78 -10.09 26.28 22.81
CA HIS A 78 -10.21 26.25 24.28
C HIS A 78 -9.00 26.87 25.02
N SER A 79 -8.88 28.20 24.97
CA SER A 79 -8.10 28.95 25.98
C SER A 79 -8.70 30.34 26.21
N LYS A 80 -9.97 30.40 26.61
CA LYS A 80 -10.59 31.62 27.15
C LYS A 80 -11.17 31.49 28.55
N TYR A 81 -10.87 30.39 29.24
CA TYR A 81 -11.25 30.18 30.64
C TYR A 81 -10.07 29.64 31.46
N LEU A 82 -8.96 30.38 31.48
CA LEU A 82 -8.00 30.33 32.58
C LEU A 82 -7.49 31.74 32.85
N HIS A 83 -8.01 32.28 33.96
CA HIS A 83 -7.63 33.49 34.71
C HIS A 83 -7.65 34.85 34.00
#